data_AF-A0A3D5I0F5-F1
#
_entry.id   AF-A0A3D5I0F5-F1
#
_cell.length_a   1.000
_cell.length_b   1.000
_cell.length_c   1.000
_cell.angle_alpha   90.00
_cell.angle_beta   90.00
_cell.angle_gamma   90.00
#
_symmetry.space_group_name_H-M   'P 1'
#
loop_
_entity.id
_entity.type
_entity.pdbx_description
1 polymer ?
#
loop_
_entity_poly.entity_id
_entity_poly.type
_entity_poly.pdbx_seq_one_letter_code
_entity_poly.pdbx_strand_id
1 'polypeptide(L)'
;PPLQAAAAAHLALLGRAPLPEEISGFLTNRAENGQQQAVADLIDSETYNNNFGRKIVPSPIGVKSQAGVPLVSLTQTARMAQGNAGLNPTPSDAAI
;
A
#
# COMPACT_ATOMS: atom_id res chain seq x y z
N PRO A 1 12.11 -3.68 -6.84
CA PRO A 1 11.43 -4.75 -7.62
C PRO A 1 9.92 -4.43 -7.77
N PRO A 2 9.22 -4.93 -8.81
CA PRO A 2 7.84 -4.54 -9.10
C PRO A 2 6.86 -4.84 -7.96
N LEU A 3 7.02 -5.99 -7.29
CA LEU A 3 6.22 -6.36 -6.11
C LEU A 3 6.37 -5.37 -4.95
N GLN A 4 7.60 -4.94 -4.67
CA GLN A 4 7.87 -3.99 -3.58
C GLN A 4 7.34 -2.60 -3.91
N ALA A 5 7.37 -2.20 -5.18
CA ALA A 5 6.76 -0.95 -5.63
C ALA A 5 5.22 -0.98 -5.47
N ALA A 6 4.57 -2.09 -5.82
CA ALA A 6 3.14 -2.27 -5.59
C ALA A 6 2.82 -2.21 -4.08
N ALA A 7 3.57 -2.94 -3.25
CA ALA A 7 3.37 -2.95 -1.81
C ALA A 7 3.59 -1.56 -1.18
N ALA A 8 4.62 -0.82 -1.61
CA ALA A 8 4.88 0.53 -1.15
C ALA A 8 3.76 1.51 -1.54
N ALA A 9 3.23 1.42 -2.76
CA ALA A 9 2.11 2.25 -3.21
C ALA A 9 0.85 2.01 -2.36
N HIS A 10 0.51 0.75 -2.08
CA HIS A 10 -0.63 0.41 -1.23
C HIS A 10 -0.42 0.88 0.22
N LEU A 11 0.79 0.75 0.77
CA LEU A 11 1.08 1.25 2.10
C LEU A 11 0.99 2.78 2.18
N ALA A 12 1.47 3.49 1.15
CA ALA A 12 1.44 4.95 1.11
C ALA A 12 0.02 5.51 0.89
N LEU A 13 -0.80 4.84 0.08
CA LEU A 13 -2.11 5.36 -0.33
C LEU A 13 -3.26 4.77 0.48
N LEU A 14 -3.24 3.47 0.77
CA LEU A 14 -4.27 2.78 1.57
C LEU A 14 -3.89 2.62 3.04
N GLY A 15 -2.66 2.96 3.44
CA GLY A 15 -2.23 2.86 4.84
C GLY A 15 -2.11 1.42 5.36
N ARG A 16 -2.12 0.42 4.48
CA ARG A 16 -2.00 -1.01 4.81
C ARG A 16 -1.26 -1.77 3.72
N ALA A 17 -0.74 -2.94 4.08
CA ALA A 17 -0.21 -3.88 3.11
C ALA A 17 -1.34 -4.43 2.22
N PRO A 18 -1.09 -4.60 0.91
CA PRO A 18 -2.05 -5.16 -0.01
C PRO A 18 -2.27 -6.66 0.24
N LEU A 19 -3.44 -7.13 -0.14
CA LEU A 19 -3.76 -8.55 -0.23
C LEU A 19 -3.16 -9.14 -1.51
N PRO A 20 -2.91 -10.47 -1.57
CA PRO A 20 -2.32 -11.11 -2.75
C PRO A 20 -3.05 -10.78 -4.07
N GLU A 21 -4.39 -10.76 -4.03
CA GLU A 21 -5.25 -10.42 -5.16
C GLU A 21 -5.13 -8.95 -5.59
N GLU A 22 -4.97 -8.04 -4.64
CA GLU A 22 -4.79 -6.60 -4.90
C GLU A 22 -3.43 -6.32 -5.55
N ILE A 23 -2.38 -7.02 -5.09
CA ILE A 23 -1.06 -6.94 -5.73
C ILE A 23 -1.14 -7.41 -7.17
N SER A 24 -1.77 -8.56 -7.41
CA SER A 24 -1.92 -9.11 -8.76
C SER A 24 -2.68 -8.14 -9.67
N GLY A 25 -3.83 -7.61 -9.21
CA GLY A 25 -4.60 -6.62 -9.98
C GLY A 25 -3.81 -5.36 -10.30
N PHE A 26 -3.09 -4.81 -9.32
CA PHE A 26 -2.24 -3.63 -9.51
C PHE A 26 -1.12 -3.90 -10.53
N LEU A 27 -0.48 -5.06 -10.47
CA LEU A 27 0.61 -5.41 -11.38
C LEU A 27 0.10 -5.63 -12.81
N THR A 28 -1.05 -6.29 -12.98
CA THR A 28 -1.68 -6.46 -14.30
C THR A 28 -2.01 -5.09 -14.91
N ASN A 29 -2.70 -4.23 -14.15
CA ASN A 29 -3.05 -2.90 -14.64
C ASN A 29 -1.81 -2.06 -14.96
N ARG A 30 -0.78 -2.14 -14.11
CA ARG A 30 0.50 -1.48 -14.38
C ARG A 30 1.15 -1.98 -15.67
N ALA A 31 1.04 -3.27 -15.97
CA ALA A 31 1.62 -3.85 -17.18
C ALA A 31 0.84 -3.45 -18.44
N GLU A 32 -0.48 -3.32 -18.34
CA GLU A 32 -1.36 -3.00 -19.47
C GLU A 32 -1.45 -1.49 -19.74
N ASN A 33 -1.68 -0.69 -18.71
CA ASN A 33 -2.01 0.74 -18.81
C ASN A 33 -0.94 1.65 -18.21
N GLY A 34 0.11 1.08 -17.61
CA GLY A 34 1.22 1.82 -17.03
C GLY A 34 1.01 2.21 -15.56
N GLN A 35 2.07 2.80 -14.98
CA GLN A 35 2.12 3.11 -13.55
C GLN A 35 1.11 4.19 -13.12
N GLN A 36 0.89 5.20 -13.95
CA GLN A 36 0.00 6.32 -13.61
C GLN A 36 -1.45 5.84 -13.45
N GLN A 37 -1.92 5.01 -14.40
CA GLN A 37 -3.26 4.44 -14.32
C GLN A 37 -3.41 3.52 -13.12
N ALA A 38 -2.44 2.65 -12.86
CA ALA A 38 -2.48 1.77 -11.68
C ALA A 38 -2.56 2.53 -10.35
N VAL A 39 -1.94 3.70 -10.26
CA VAL A 39 -2.03 4.57 -9.08
C VAL A 39 -3.36 5.32 -9.02
N ALA A 40 -3.86 5.82 -10.16
CA ALA A 40 -5.16 6.47 -10.24
C ALA A 40 -6.28 5.52 -9.77
N ASP A 41 -6.28 4.28 -10.26
CA ASP A 41 -7.26 3.26 -9.87
C ASP A 41 -7.21 2.93 -8.37
N LEU A 42 -6.03 3.05 -7.75
CA LEU A 42 -5.87 2.84 -6.32
C LEU A 42 -6.47 3.99 -5.49
N ILE A 43 -6.36 5.23 -5.98
CA ILE A 43 -6.95 6.43 -5.35
C ILE A 43 -8.48 6.43 -5.55
N ASP A 44 -8.95 5.99 -6.71
CA ASP A 44 -10.37 5.89 -7.05
C ASP A 44 -11.06 4.68 -6.38
N SER A 45 -10.28 3.78 -5.78
CA SER A 45 -10.81 2.60 -5.09
C SER A 45 -11.77 2.96 -3.96
N GLU A 46 -12.78 2.12 -3.77
CA GLU A 46 -13.73 2.26 -2.67
C GLU A 46 -13.00 2.22 -1.31
N THR A 47 -11.95 1.41 -1.19
CA THR A 47 -11.11 1.32 0.01
C THR A 47 -10.46 2.66 0.36
N TYR A 48 -9.93 3.39 -0.61
CA TYR A 48 -9.34 4.71 -0.37
C TYR A 48 -10.42 5.72 0.06
N ASN A 49 -11.54 5.72 -0.67
CA ASN A 49 -12.65 6.64 -0.43
C ASN A 49 -13.31 6.43 0.94
N ASN A 50 -13.47 5.18 1.38
CA ASN A 50 -14.08 4.85 2.67
C ASN A 50 -13.17 5.16 3.86
N ASN A 51 -11.85 4.99 3.72
CA ASN A 51 -10.90 5.19 4.82
C ASN A 51 -10.41 6.64 4.95
N PHE A 52 -10.15 7.33 3.84
CA PHE A 52 -9.59 8.68 3.83
C PHE A 52 -10.51 9.67 3.10
N GLY A 53 -11.10 9.27 1.98
CA GLY A 53 -11.90 10.16 1.15
C GLY A 53 -11.08 11.34 0.63
N ARG A 54 -11.75 12.46 0.32
CA ARG A 54 -11.12 13.62 -0.34
C ARG A 54 -10.46 14.63 0.59
N LYS A 55 -10.73 14.57 1.90
CA LYS A 55 -10.34 15.62 2.86
C LYS A 55 -9.36 15.16 3.94
N ILE A 56 -8.97 13.88 3.92
CA ILE A 56 -8.08 13.29 4.92
C ILE A 56 -6.84 12.80 4.21
N VAL A 57 -5.67 13.10 4.75
CA VAL A 57 -4.40 12.59 4.23
C VAL A 57 -4.25 11.10 4.60
N PRO A 58 -3.75 10.25 3.70
CA PRO A 58 -3.47 8.86 4.01
C PRO A 58 -2.56 8.70 5.24
N SER A 59 -2.90 7.76 6.11
CA SER A 59 -2.12 7.43 7.30
C SER A 59 -2.08 5.92 7.54
N PRO A 60 -1.10 5.39 8.30
CA PRO A 60 -1.02 3.96 8.57
C PRO A 60 -2.22 3.47 9.40
N ILE A 61 -3.15 2.77 8.76
CA ILE A 61 -4.35 2.18 9.38
C ILE A 61 -4.18 0.69 9.69
N GLY A 62 -3.36 -0.01 8.89
CA GLY A 62 -3.16 -1.45 8.97
C GLY A 62 -2.28 -1.94 10.12
N VAL A 63 -1.96 -1.09 11.10
CA VAL A 63 -1.24 -1.44 12.35
C VAL A 63 -2.17 -1.73 13.53
N LYS A 64 -3.47 -1.45 13.37
CA LYS A 64 -4.51 -1.79 14.34
C LYS A 64 -5.41 -2.87 13.76
N SER A 65 -5.93 -3.75 14.60
CA SER A 65 -6.94 -4.72 14.17
C SER A 65 -8.21 -3.97 13.75
N GLN A 66 -8.78 -4.38 12.62
CA GLN A 66 -10.01 -3.82 12.07
C GLN A 66 -10.90 -4.95 11.56
N ALA A 67 -12.21 -4.80 11.72
CA ALA A 67 -13.17 -5.74 11.17
C ALA A 67 -13.07 -5.75 9.64
N GLY A 68 -13.02 -6.93 9.03
CA GLY A 68 -12.91 -7.10 7.58
C GLY A 68 -11.48 -7.08 7.02
N VAL A 69 -10.45 -6.77 7.82
CA VAL A 69 -9.05 -6.85 7.40
C VAL A 69 -8.43 -8.17 7.86
N PRO A 70 -7.92 -9.02 6.95
CA PRO A 70 -7.26 -10.27 7.31
C PRO A 70 -6.03 -10.07 8.21
N LEU A 71 -5.82 -10.98 9.15
CA LEU A 71 -4.65 -10.94 10.07
C LEU A 71 -3.31 -10.94 9.31
N VAL A 72 -3.24 -11.57 8.14
CA VAL A 72 -2.05 -11.56 7.27
C VAL A 72 -1.71 -10.15 6.78
N SER A 73 -2.71 -9.30 6.51
CA SER A 73 -2.48 -7.91 6.11
C SER A 73 -1.95 -7.09 7.29
N LEU A 74 -2.46 -7.33 8.51
CA LEU A 74 -1.95 -6.69 9.74
C LEU A 74 -0.47 -7.04 9.98
N THR A 75 -0.12 -8.32 9.95
CA THR A 75 1.28 -8.75 10.19
C THR A 75 2.20 -8.24 9.10
N GLN A 76 1.76 -8.22 7.84
CA GLN A 76 2.54 -7.69 6.73
C GLN A 76 2.73 -6.17 6.85
N THR A 77 1.69 -5.42 7.23
CA THR A 77 1.78 -3.97 7.44
C THR A 77 2.75 -3.65 8.58
N ALA A 78 2.69 -4.40 9.69
CA ALA A 78 3.61 -4.23 10.81
C ALA A 78 5.08 -4.44 10.41
N ARG A 79 5.35 -5.43 9.53
CA ARG A 79 6.70 -5.66 8.99
C ARG A 79 7.20 -4.52 8.11
N MET A 80 6.30 -3.87 7.36
CA MET A 80 6.65 -2.82 6.42
C MET A 80 6.74 -1.43 7.06
N ALA A 81 5.97 -1.16 8.10
CA ALA A 81 5.93 0.15 8.73
C ALA A 81 7.26 0.54 9.39
N GLN A 82 8.06 -0.43 9.84
CA GLN A 82 9.41 -0.25 10.43
C GLN A 82 9.56 0.82 11.55
N GLY A 83 8.45 1.36 12.06
CA GLY A 83 8.42 2.44 13.06
C GLY A 83 8.49 3.84 12.45
N ASN A 84 8.48 4.88 13.29
CA ASN A 84 8.41 6.28 12.84
C ASN A 84 9.61 6.75 11.99
N ALA A 85 10.77 6.07 12.10
CA ALA A 85 11.97 6.34 11.30
C ALA A 85 12.17 5.30 10.18
N GLY A 86 11.22 4.39 10.00
CA GLY A 86 11.25 3.39 8.96
C GLY A 86 11.09 4.02 7.58
N LEU A 87 11.98 3.65 6.66
CA LEU A 87 11.91 4.08 5.26
C LEU A 87 11.45 2.92 4.40
N ASN A 88 10.49 3.17 3.51
CA ASN A 88 9.98 2.19 2.56
C ASN A 88 10.02 2.75 1.14
N PRO A 89 10.78 2.15 0.21
CA PRO A 89 11.64 0.97 0.39
C PRO A 89 12.82 1.26 1.34
N THR A 90 13.31 0.22 2.02
CA THR A 90 14.51 0.31 2.84
C THR A 90 15.67 0.80 1.96
N PRO A 91 16.41 1.85 2.36
CA PRO A 91 17.59 2.29 1.64
C PRO A 91 18.55 1.11 1.50
N SER A 92 19.07 0.91 0.30
CA SER A 92 20.26 0.07 0.11
C SER A 92 21.49 0.83 0.61
N ASP A 93 22.54 0.14 1.06
CA ASP A 93 23.81 0.76 1.51
C ASP A 93 24.42 1.75 0.50
N ALA A 94 24.10 1.65 -0.79
CA ALA A 94 24.54 2.58 -1.82
C ALA A 94 23.78 3.93 -1.88
N ALA A 95 22.73 4.10 -1.07
CA ALA A 95 21.84 5.27 -1.08
C ALA A 95 21.89 6.09 0.23
N ILE A 96 22.80 5.73 1.15
CA ILE A 96 23.11 6.45 2.40
C ILE A 96 24.50 7.06 2.34
#